data_AF-A0A836VX20-F1
#
_entry.id   AF-A0A836VX20-F1
#
_cell.length_a   1.000
_cell.length_b   1.000
_cell.length_c   1.000
_cell.angle_alpha   90.00
_cell.angle_beta   90.00
_cell.angle_gamma   90.00
#
_symmetry.space_group_name_H-M   'P 1'
#
loop_
_entity.id
_entity.type
_entity.pdbx_description
1 polymer ?
#
loop_
_entity_poly.entity_id
_entity_poly.type
_entity_poly.pdbx_seq_one_letter_code
_entity_poly.pdbx_strand_id
1 'polypeptide(L)' 'MPRVKNSVKTRQRRKKILKLAEGYYGAKSKLFRPAKEQVYKSLFYAYRDRRNKKREFRKLWITRIS' A
#
# COMPACT_ATOMS: atom_id res chain seq x y z
N MET A 1 7.01 -37.01 -15.59
CA MET A 1 7.26 -35.88 -14.67
C MET A 1 6.05 -35.67 -13.75
N PRO A 2 6.24 -35.48 -12.43
CA PRO A 2 5.12 -35.24 -11.51
C PRO A 2 4.52 -33.82 -11.68
N ARG A 3 3.20 -33.70 -11.54
CA ARG A 3 2.48 -32.40 -11.60
C ARG A 3 2.56 -31.67 -10.26
N VAL A 4 3.28 -30.55 -10.20
CA VAL A 4 3.37 -29.70 -8.99
C VAL A 4 2.18 -28.74 -8.91
N LYS A 5 1.51 -28.65 -7.75
CA LYS A 5 0.36 -27.74 -7.50
C LYS A 5 0.76 -26.61 -6.54
N ASN A 6 0.33 -25.37 -6.83
CA ASN A 6 0.70 -24.15 -6.07
C ASN A 6 -0.47 -23.48 -5.30
N SER A 7 -1.50 -24.23 -4.94
CA SER A 7 -2.73 -23.70 -4.32
C SER A 7 -2.46 -22.98 -2.99
N VAL A 8 -1.69 -23.60 -2.09
CA VAL A 8 -1.38 -23.06 -0.75
C VAL A 8 -0.57 -21.78 -0.85
N LYS A 9 0.50 -21.77 -1.64
CA LYS A 9 1.36 -20.59 -1.83
C LYS A 9 0.60 -19.42 -2.46
N THR A 10 -0.32 -19.70 -3.39
CA THR A 10 -1.18 -18.67 -3.98
C THR A 10 -2.12 -18.05 -2.94
N ARG A 11 -2.74 -18.86 -2.08
CA ARG A 11 -3.59 -18.38 -0.98
C ARG A 11 -2.80 -17.51 0.01
N GLN A 12 -1.59 -17.92 0.37
CA GLN A 12 -0.70 -17.15 1.26
C GLN A 12 -0.35 -15.77 0.67
N ARG A 13 0.01 -15.70 -0.62
CA ARG A 13 0.29 -14.43 -1.32
C ARG A 13 -0.92 -13.48 -1.31
N ARG A 14 -2.14 -14.01 -1.55
CA ARG A 14 -3.37 -13.21 -1.51
C ARG A 14 -3.65 -12.66 -0.11
N LYS A 15 -3.51 -13.51 0.93
CA LYS A 15 -3.67 -13.08 2.33
C LYS A 15 -2.69 -11.98 2.73
N LYS A 16 -1.43 -12.03 2.26
CA LYS A 16 -0.44 -10.97 2.52
C LYS A 16 -0.89 -9.61 2.00
N ILE A 17 -1.43 -9.56 0.78
CA ILE A 17 -1.91 -8.29 0.19
C ILE A 17 -3.18 -7.80 0.89
N LEU A 18 -4.11 -8.69 1.24
CA LEU A 18 -5.32 -8.29 1.97
C LEU A 18 -4.99 -7.75 3.36
N LYS A 19 -4.00 -8.34 4.05
CA LYS A 19 -3.50 -7.80 5.33
C LYS A 19 -2.93 -6.38 5.19
N LEU A 20 -2.22 -6.10 4.09
CA LEU A 20 -1.73 -4.75 3.78
C LEU A 20 -2.84 -3.76 3.38
N ALA A 21 -4.01 -4.27 3.01
CA ALA A 21 -5.17 -3.50 2.58
C ALA A 21 -6.21 -3.30 3.69
N GLU A 22 -5.89 -3.70 4.93
CA GLU A 22 -6.74 -3.48 6.09
C GLU A 22 -7.02 -1.98 6.27
N GLY A 23 -8.26 -1.65 6.63
CA GLY A 23 -8.72 -0.27 6.77
C GLY A 23 -9.12 0.45 5.47
N TYR A 24 -8.89 -0.14 4.29
CA TYR A 24 -9.39 0.45 3.05
C TYR A 24 -10.93 0.35 2.92
N TYR A 25 -11.52 1.39 2.35
CA TYR A 25 -12.97 1.50 2.20
C TYR A 25 -13.54 0.50 1.17
N GLY A 26 -14.66 -0.13 1.52
CA GLY A 26 -15.45 -0.98 0.63
C GLY A 26 -14.69 -2.17 0.06
N ALA A 27 -14.80 -2.37 -1.26
CA ALA A 27 -14.21 -3.50 -1.97
C ALA A 27 -12.67 -3.57 -1.89
N LYS A 28 -12.01 -2.44 -1.57
CA LYS A 28 -10.54 -2.32 -1.54
C LYS A 28 -9.88 -3.03 -0.35
N SER A 29 -10.63 -3.41 0.67
CA SER A 29 -10.14 -4.25 1.78
C SER A 29 -10.57 -5.71 1.69
N LYS A 30 -11.63 -6.02 0.92
CA LYS A 30 -12.24 -7.35 0.86
C LYS A 30 -11.85 -8.16 -0.38
N LEU A 31 -11.80 -7.53 -1.55
CA LEU A 31 -11.56 -8.20 -2.82
C LEU A 31 -10.07 -8.08 -3.22
N PHE A 32 -9.43 -9.20 -3.60
CA PHE A 32 -7.99 -9.23 -3.87
C PHE A 32 -7.54 -8.31 -5.02
N ARG A 33 -8.31 -8.25 -6.13
CA ARG A 33 -7.97 -7.42 -7.29
C ARG A 33 -7.93 -5.93 -6.95
N PRO A 34 -9.01 -5.30 -6.45
CA PRO A 34 -8.99 -3.89 -6.09
C PRO A 34 -8.08 -3.60 -4.89
N ALA A 35 -7.93 -4.53 -3.94
CA ALA A 35 -6.97 -4.40 -2.85
C ALA A 35 -5.54 -4.30 -3.35
N LYS A 36 -5.14 -5.16 -4.29
CA LYS A 36 -3.79 -5.16 -4.88
C LYS A 36 -3.49 -3.83 -5.58
N GLU A 37 -4.41 -3.34 -6.39
CA GLU A 37 -4.28 -2.06 -7.10
C GLU A 37 -4.15 -0.89 -6.11
N GLN A 38 -5.00 -0.86 -5.08
CA GLN A 38 -4.95 0.17 -4.05
C GLN A 38 -3.64 0.12 -3.26
N VAL A 39 -3.17 -1.07 -2.84
CA VAL A 39 -1.91 -1.22 -2.11
C VAL A 39 -0.74 -0.67 -2.93
N TYR A 40 -0.67 -0.99 -4.23
CA TYR A 40 0.41 -0.48 -5.09
C TYR A 40 0.40 1.04 -5.21
N LYS A 41 -0.79 1.63 -5.38
CA LYS A 41 -0.94 3.09 -5.42
C LYS A 41 -0.53 3.74 -4.09
N SER A 42 -0.95 3.17 -2.97
CA SER A 42 -0.58 3.65 -1.63
C SER A 42 0.94 3.57 -1.37
N LEU A 43 1.61 2.49 -1.81
CA LEU A 43 3.06 2.35 -1.67
C LEU A 43 3.84 3.40 -2.49
N PHE A 44 3.36 3.71 -3.70
CA PHE A 44 3.93 4.79 -4.50
C PHE A 44 3.79 6.15 -3.80
N TYR A 45 2.61 6.46 -3.26
CA TYR A 45 2.39 7.70 -2.50
C TYR A 45 3.23 7.76 -1.24
N ALA A 46 3.34 6.67 -0.49
CA ALA A 46 4.20 6.60 0.70
C ALA A 46 5.67 6.96 0.37
N TYR A 47 6.19 6.50 -0.77
CA TYR A 47 7.54 6.87 -1.19
C TYR A 47 7.67 8.37 -1.50
N ARG A 48 6.75 8.90 -2.31
CA ARG A 48 6.71 10.32 -2.71
C ARG A 48 6.58 11.23 -1.48
N ASP A 49 5.64 10.91 -0.60
CA ASP A 49 5.25 11.79 0.50
C ASP A 49 6.29 11.83 1.61
N ARG A 50 7.14 10.79 1.76
CA ARG A 50 8.34 10.87 2.62
C ARG A 50 9.29 12.00 2.21
N ARG A 51 9.40 12.29 0.91
CA ARG A 51 10.22 13.40 0.39
C ARG A 51 9.49 14.74 0.55
N ASN A 52 8.19 14.76 0.26
CA ASN A 52 7.38 15.98 0.40
C ASN A 52 7.27 16.44 1.86
N LYS A 53 7.11 15.53 2.82
CA LYS A 53 7.03 15.86 4.27
C LYS A 53 8.20 16.74 4.73
N LYS A 54 9.42 16.50 4.23
CA LYS A 54 10.59 17.34 4.55
C LYS A 54 10.44 18.78 4.05
N ARG A 55 9.83 18.96 2.87
CA ARG A 55 9.55 20.27 2.27
C ARG A 55 8.41 20.98 2.98
N GLU A 56 7.35 20.26 3.34
CA GLU A 56 6.21 20.79 4.10
C GLU A 56 6.67 21.35 5.47
N PHE A 57 7.52 20.62 6.21
CA PHE A 57 8.05 21.14 7.48
C PHE A 57 8.93 22.37 7.29
N ARG A 58 9.77 22.39 6.25
CA ARG A 58 10.57 23.59 5.95
C ARG A 58 9.67 24.79 5.64
N LYS A 59 8.61 24.60 4.84
CA LYS A 59 7.63 25.64 4.55
C LYS A 59 6.96 26.14 5.83
N LEU A 60 6.52 25.22 6.70
CA LEU A 60 5.92 25.55 8.00
C LEU A 60 6.89 26.34 8.89
N TRP A 61 8.17 25.97 8.92
CA TRP A 61 9.19 26.71 9.68
C TRP A 61 9.40 28.12 9.15
N ILE A 62 9.45 28.30 7.83
CA ILE A 62 9.54 29.63 7.22
C ILE A 62 8.34 30.49 7.65
N THR A 63 7.12 29.97 7.55
CA THR A 63 5.88 30.67 7.96
C THR A 63 5.82 30.99 9.45
N ARG A 64 6.48 30.20 10.30
CA ARG A 64 6.55 30.48 11.76
C ARG A 64 7.63 31.49 12.13
N ILE A 65 8.62 31.69 11.26
CA ILE A 65 9.71 32.64 11.47
C ILE A 65 9.35 34.03 10.94
N SER A 66 8.73 34.08 9.75
CA SER A 66 8.22 35.31 9.13
C SER A 66 7.01 35.85 9.87
#